data_AF-A0A3L6QSZ5-F1
#
_entry.id   AF-A0A3L6QSZ5-F1
#
_cell.length_a   1.000
_cell.length_b   1.000
_cell.length_c   1.000
_cell.angle_alpha   90.00
_cell.angle_beta   90.00
_cell.angle_gamma   90.00
#
_symmetry.space_group_name_H-M   'P 1'
#
loop_
_entity.id
_entity.type
_entity.pdbx_description
1 polymer ?
#
loop_
_entity_poly.entity_id
_entity_poly.type
_entity_poly.pdbx_seq_one_letter_code
_entity_poly.pdbx_strand_id
1 'polypeptide(L)' 'MDMHVYMGYCGWEAFKTLARNYFLINDHPLFPEIQALLSAVEVTPAEVSEMLLRSEDADAALQGVATLLGEKKQAIGEGN' A
#
# COMPACT_ATOMS: atom_id res chain seq x y z
N MET A 1 17.83 -14.89 12.69
CA MET A 1 17.16 -14.39 11.47
C MET A 1 17.38 -12.90 11.48
N ASP A 2 18.10 -12.38 10.49
CA ASP A 2 18.48 -10.98 10.38
C ASP A 2 17.20 -10.13 10.27
N MET A 3 16.83 -9.49 11.39
CA MET A 3 15.72 -8.54 11.45
C MET A 3 16.18 -7.27 10.71
N HIS A 4 16.03 -7.28 9.39
CA HIS A 4 15.94 -6.04 8.64
C HIS A 4 14.70 -5.29 9.15
N VAL A 5 14.88 -4.49 10.20
CA VAL A 5 14.02 -3.35 10.49
C VAL A 5 14.09 -2.49 9.23
N TYR A 6 13.12 -2.69 8.33
CA TYR A 6 12.95 -1.91 7.13
C TYR A 6 12.62 -0.48 7.57
N MET A 7 13.65 0.35 7.62
CA MET A 7 13.52 1.78 7.82
C MET A 7 12.91 2.39 6.56
N GLY A 8 11.61 2.73 6.62
CA GLY A 8 11.04 3.81 5.82
C GLY A 8 9.86 3.45 4.91
N TYR A 9 9.89 2.32 4.18
CA TYR A 9 8.99 2.17 3.02
C TYR A 9 8.22 0.86 2.98
N CYS A 10 6.97 0.94 2.53
CA CYS A 10 6.04 -0.17 2.36
C CYS A 10 6.34 -0.87 1.05
N GLY A 11 7.13 -1.95 1.13
CA GLY A 11 7.28 -2.86 0.00
C GLY A 11 6.02 -3.73 -0.21
N TRP A 12 6.00 -4.43 -1.34
CA TRP A 12 4.94 -5.39 -1.67
C TRP A 12 4.69 -6.43 -0.56
N GLU A 13 5.75 -6.96 0.05
CA GLU A 13 5.65 -7.94 1.13
C GLU A 13 5.03 -7.35 2.41
N ALA A 14 5.35 -6.09 2.71
CA ALA A 14 4.76 -5.37 3.84
C ALA A 14 3.26 -5.16 3.60
N PHE A 15 2.88 -4.66 2.43
CA PHE A 15 1.48 -4.49 2.04
C PHE A 15 0.70 -5.81 2.10
N LYS A 16 1.23 -6.91 1.56
CA LYS A 16 0.60 -8.25 1.64
C LYS A 16 0.38 -8.69 3.09
N THR A 17 1.36 -8.44 3.95
CA THR A 17 1.26 -8.75 5.37
C THR A 17 0.13 -7.93 6.01
N LEU A 18 0.00 -6.65 5.67
CA LEU A 18 -1.08 -5.80 6.17
C LEU A 18 -2.45 -6.26 5.65
N ALA A 19 -2.61 -6.46 4.34
CA ALA A 19 -3.88 -6.91 3.76
C ALA A 19 -4.38 -8.23 4.38
N ARG A 20 -3.45 -9.17 4.63
CA ARG A 20 -3.76 -10.42 5.32
C ARG A 20 -4.07 -10.23 6.80
N ASN A 21 -3.39 -9.34 7.51
CA ASN A 21 -3.67 -9.08 8.93
C ASN A 21 -5.00 -8.36 9.15
N TYR A 22 -5.36 -7.41 8.27
CA TYR A 22 -6.59 -6.62 8.40
C TYR A 22 -7.82 -7.33 7.84
N PHE A 23 -7.73 -7.86 6.61
CA PHE A 23 -8.89 -8.41 5.89
C PHE A 23 -8.84 -9.92 5.69
N LEU A 24 -7.77 -10.58 6.14
CA LEU A 24 -7.57 -12.03 5.96
C LEU A 24 -7.61 -12.49 4.50
N ILE A 25 -7.36 -11.58 3.55
CA ILE A 25 -7.28 -11.88 2.12
C ILE A 25 -5.83 -12.17 1.70
N ASN A 26 -5.68 -13.06 0.73
CA ASN A 26 -4.38 -13.38 0.13
C ASN A 26 -4.21 -12.80 -1.28
N ASP A 27 -5.30 -12.46 -1.94
CA ASP A 27 -5.33 -11.94 -3.31
C ASP A 27 -6.51 -10.98 -3.50
N HIS A 28 -6.35 -10.01 -4.39
CA HIS A 28 -7.39 -9.06 -4.77
C HIS A 28 -7.13 -8.56 -6.20
N PRO A 29 -8.16 -8.24 -7.01
CA PRO A 29 -7.97 -7.67 -8.34
C PRO A 29 -7.14 -6.36 -8.35
N LEU A 30 -7.14 -5.60 -7.25
CA LEU A 30 -6.38 -4.35 -7.11
C LEU A 30 -4.92 -4.54 -6.67
N PHE A 31 -4.53 -5.75 -6.26
CA PHE A 31 -3.16 -6.05 -5.84
C PHE A 31 -2.09 -5.74 -6.90
N PRO A 32 -2.22 -6.16 -8.17
CA PRO A 32 -1.21 -5.84 -9.19
C PRO A 32 -1.08 -4.33 -9.44
N GLU A 33 -2.19 -3.58 -9.37
CA GLU A 33 -2.18 -2.13 -9.52
C GLU A 33 -1.44 -1.45 -8.36
N ILE A 34 -1.78 -1.83 -7.13
CA ILE A 34 -1.12 -1.32 -5.92
C ILE A 34 0.37 -1.69 -5.93
N GLN A 35 0.74 -2.90 -6.35
CA GLN A 35 2.13 -3.31 -6.45
C GLN A 35 2.92 -2.42 -7.41
N ALA A 36 2.36 -2.12 -8.59
CA ALA A 36 2.99 -1.24 -9.57
C ALA A 36 3.12 0.20 -9.02
N LEU A 37 2.11 0.68 -8.29
CA LEU A 37 2.14 1.99 -7.67
C LEU A 37 3.15 2.06 -6.51
N LEU A 38 3.18 1.07 -5.62
CA LEU A 38 4.17 0.95 -4.53
C LEU A 38 5.61 0.88 -5.05
N SER A 39 5.83 0.39 -6.27
CA SER A 39 7.15 0.42 -6.91
C SER A 39 7.50 1.79 -7.50
N ALA A 40 6.50 2.64 -7.75
CA ALA A 40 6.67 3.97 -8.31
C ALA A 40 6.70 5.07 -7.24
N VAL A 41 6.08 4.85 -6.09
CA VAL A 41 6.01 5.81 -4.98
C VAL A 41 6.55 5.22 -3.69
N GLU A 42 7.16 6.09 -2.91
CA GLU A 42 7.59 5.79 -1.56
C GLU A 42 6.46 6.10 -0.57
N VAL A 43 5.86 5.05 0.02
CA VAL A 43 4.83 5.16 1.07
C VAL A 43 5.28 4.41 2.31
N THR A 44 4.84 4.81 3.49
CA THR A 44 5.14 4.08 4.73
C THR A 44 4.09 2.98 5.01
N PRO A 45 4.46 1.87 5.65
CA PRO A 45 3.48 0.86 6.07
C PRO A 45 2.44 1.40 7.06
N ALA A 46 2.77 2.46 7.80
CA ALA A 46 1.84 3.14 8.70
C ALA A 46 0.74 3.89 7.93
N GLU A 47 1.09 4.65 6.88
CA GLU A 47 0.11 5.31 6.00
C GLU A 47 -0.82 4.30 5.33
N VAL A 48 -0.26 3.19 4.82
CA VAL A 48 -1.06 2.11 4.24
C VAL A 48 -2.00 1.52 5.29
N SER A 49 -1.49 1.19 6.48
CA SER A 49 -2.30 0.67 7.58
C SER A 49 -3.44 1.61 7.98
N GLU A 50 -3.20 2.92 7.99
CA GLU A 50 -4.23 3.92 8.30
C GLU A 50 -5.32 3.97 7.21
N MET A 51 -4.94 3.85 5.94
CA MET A 51 -5.91 3.72 4.84
C MET A 51 -6.72 2.44 4.96
N LEU A 52 -6.08 1.33 5.33
CA LEU A 52 -6.77 0.07 5.56
C LEU A 52 -7.74 0.17 6.76
N LEU A 53 -7.36 0.84 7.84
CA LEU A 53 -8.22 1.04 9.02
C LEU A 53 -9.40 1.98 8.79
N ARG A 54 -9.35 2.82 7.75
CA ARG A 54 -10.46 3.71 7.38
C ARG A 54 -11.64 2.98 6.74
N SER A 55 -11.48 1.70 6.40
CA SER A 55 -12.52 0.91 5.75
C SER A 55 -12.55 -0.52 6.30
N GLU A 56 -13.75 -1.02 6.59
CA GLU A 56 -13.92 -2.39 7.06
C GLU A 56 -13.93 -3.40 5.89
N ASP A 57 -14.25 -2.91 4.69
CA ASP A 57 -14.23 -3.68 3.45
C ASP A 57 -12.86 -3.63 2.77
N ALA A 58 -12.35 -4.81 2.38
CA ALA A 58 -11.08 -4.92 1.68
C ALA A 58 -11.08 -4.14 0.36
N ASP A 59 -12.17 -4.19 -0.41
CA ASP A 59 -12.27 -3.51 -1.70
C ASP A 59 -12.16 -1.99 -1.54
N ALA A 60 -12.93 -1.42 -0.59
CA ALA A 60 -12.89 0.00 -0.26
C ALA A 60 -11.54 0.45 0.30
N ALA A 61 -10.96 -0.35 1.21
CA ALA A 61 -9.64 -0.10 1.79
C ALA A 61 -8.53 -0.06 0.73
N LEU A 62 -8.54 -1.05 -0.17
CA LEU A 62 -7.57 -1.17 -1.26
C LEU A 62 -7.73 -0.07 -2.28
N GLN A 63 -8.96 0.32 -2.61
CA GLN A 63 -9.23 1.46 -3.46
C GLN A 63 -8.70 2.77 -2.85
N GLY A 64 -8.82 2.94 -1.53
CA GLY A 64 -8.23 4.07 -0.80
C GLY A 64 -6.70 4.09 -0.89
N VAL A 65 -6.06 2.92 -0.73
CA VAL A 65 -4.61 2.78 -0.90
C VAL A 65 -4.18 3.10 -2.34
N ALA A 66 -4.84 2.53 -3.35
CA ALA A 66 -4.53 2.81 -4.75
C ALA A 66 -4.65 4.30 -5.08
N THR A 67 -5.69 4.97 -4.56
CA THR A 67 -5.90 6.42 -4.71
C THR A 67 -4.75 7.21 -4.08
N LEU A 68 -4.37 6.91 -2.83
CA LEU A 68 -3.24 7.55 -2.15
C LEU A 68 -1.94 7.44 -2.94
N LEU A 69 -1.65 6.25 -3.45
CA LEU A 69 -0.44 5.99 -4.20
C LEU A 69 -0.47 6.69 -5.56
N GLY A 70 -1.64 6.73 -6.21
CA GLY A 70 -1.86 7.48 -7.44
C GLY A 70 -1.60 8.97 -7.27
N GLU A 71 -2.11 9.57 -6.18
CA GLU A 71 -1.90 10.99 -5.84
C GLU A 71 -0.41 11.28 -5.59
N LYS A 72 0.28 10.43 -4.80
CA LYS A 72 1.73 10.54 -4.61
C LYS A 72 2.46 10.45 -5.95
N LYS A 73 2.06 9.54 -6.83
CA LYS A 73 2.67 9.34 -8.15
C LYS A 73 2.51 10.56 -9.06
N GLN A 74 1.37 11.25 -9.00
CA GLN A 74 1.16 12.50 -9.73
C GLN A 74 2.01 13.62 -9.16
N ALA A 75 2.12 13.74 -7.84
CA ALA A 75 2.93 14.77 -7.18
C ALA A 75 4.43 14.67 -7.48
N ILE A 76 4.99 13.48 -7.72
CA ILE A 76 6.38 13.30 -8.19
C ILE A 76 6.54 13.55 -9.71
N GLY A 77 5.46 13.52 -10.49
CA GLY A 77 5.48 13.69 -11.95
C GLY A 77 5.24 15.12 -12.44
N GLU A 78 4.55 15.95 -11.66
CA GLU A 78 4.29 17.37 -11.98
C GLU A 78 5.44 18.27 -11.50
N GLY A 79 6.59 18.09 -12.14
CA GLY A 79 7.76 18.95 -12.01
C GLY A 79 8.43 19.13 -13.36
N ASN A 80 7.72 19.70 -14.33
CA ASN A 80 8.33 20.20 -15.58
C ASN A 80 7.71 21.50 -16.04
#